data_AF-A0AAD9X2N2-F1
#
_entry.id   AF-A0AAD9X2N2-F1
#
_cell.length_a   1.000
_cell.length_b   1.000
_cell.length_c   1.000
_cell.angle_alpha   90.00
_cell.angle_beta   90.00
_cell.angle_gamma   90.00
#
_symmetry.space_group_name_H-M   'P 1'
#
loop_
_entity.id
_entity.type
_entity.pdbx_description
1 polymer ?
#
loop_
_entity_poly.entity_id
_entity_poly.type
_entity_poly.pdbx_seq_one_letter_code
_entity_poly.pdbx_strand_id
1 'polypeptide(L)'
;MMTTNIAEVLSNCIQKARRLPITAAMEFLSDMLQRWFNDRREQAGKFPTYLGKASVGHCKERNEWALTYNVYPIELTRYLVKDGKHDGFVDVENRTCICSNWDLDQLPCDHAIAVARFTKTNFNSLCHEYYNTSWIQTAYAPAINPVPHPSFWEVPNEVSSVIVLPPNSKRQAGK
;
A
#
# COMPACT_ATOMS: atom_id res chain seq x y z
N MET A 1 13.96 4.63 -10.25
CA MET A 1 13.03 4.41 -9.12
C MET A 1 12.99 2.91 -8.89
N MET A 2 13.53 2.42 -7.77
CA MET A 2 13.55 0.99 -7.47
C MET A 2 12.24 0.67 -6.76
N THR A 3 11.21 0.27 -7.51
CA THR A 3 10.01 -0.31 -6.90
C THR A 3 10.41 -1.68 -6.39
N THR A 4 10.70 -1.80 -5.09
CA THR A 4 10.72 -3.13 -4.47
C THR A 4 9.36 -3.74 -4.72
N ASN A 5 9.33 -4.75 -5.58
CA ASN A 5 8.10 -5.44 -5.95
C ASN A 5 7.40 -5.84 -4.65
N ILE A 6 6.10 -5.58 -4.51
CA ILE A 6 5.33 -5.99 -3.32
C ILE A 6 5.56 -7.48 -3.03
N ALA A 7 5.73 -8.30 -4.08
CA ALA A 7 6.07 -9.70 -3.95
C ALA A 7 7.45 -9.96 -3.30
N GLU A 8 8.45 -9.12 -3.56
CA GLU A 8 9.79 -9.23 -2.96
C GLU A 8 9.75 -8.89 -1.47
N VAL A 9 9.08 -7.79 -1.11
CA VAL A 9 8.90 -7.39 0.30
C VAL A 9 8.17 -8.49 1.07
N LEU A 10 7.05 -8.97 0.53
CA LEU A 10 6.29 -10.06 1.15
C LEU A 10 7.12 -11.35 1.23
N SER A 11 7.83 -11.71 0.15
CA SER A 11 8.73 -12.88 0.12
C SER A 11 9.79 -12.80 1.21
N ASN A 12 10.35 -11.62 1.46
CA ASN A 12 11.32 -11.39 2.54
C ASN A 12 10.66 -11.51 3.92
N CYS A 13 9.47 -10.93 4.12
CA CYS A 13 8.72 -11.05 5.37
C CYS A 13 8.38 -12.50 5.74
N ILE A 14 8.03 -13.32 4.74
CA ILE A 14 7.61 -14.72 4.95
C ILE A 14 8.75 -15.73 4.75
N GLN A 15 9.99 -15.28 4.55
CA GLN A 15 11.12 -16.14 4.24
C GLN A 15 11.30 -17.26 5.27
N LYS A 16 11.11 -16.94 6.56
CA LYS A 16 11.18 -17.90 7.67
C LYS A 16 10.04 -18.92 7.63
N ALA A 17 8.83 -18.50 7.25
CA ALA A 17 7.66 -19.37 7.17
C ALA A 17 7.75 -20.43 6.07
N ARG A 18 8.51 -20.18 5.00
CA ARG A 18 8.65 -21.09 3.85
C ARG A 18 9.25 -22.46 4.19
N ARG A 19 9.97 -22.56 5.30
CA ARG A 19 10.61 -23.81 5.76
C ARG A 19 9.85 -24.48 6.90
N LEU A 20 8.73 -23.89 7.33
CA LEU A 20 7.92 -24.42 8.42
C LEU A 20 6.87 -25.40 7.87
N PRO A 21 6.41 -26.37 8.70
CA PRO A 21 5.18 -27.09 8.43
C PRO A 21 4.02 -26.13 8.17
N ILE A 22 3.04 -26.53 7.35
CA ILE A 22 1.94 -25.65 6.91
C ILE A 22 1.20 -25.00 8.10
N THR A 23 1.00 -25.74 9.19
CA THR A 23 0.35 -25.24 10.41
C THR A 23 1.16 -24.10 11.06
N ALA A 24 2.45 -24.32 11.28
CA ALA A 24 3.36 -23.31 11.83
C ALA A 24 3.55 -22.11 10.87
N ALA A 25 3.49 -22.33 9.55
CA ALA A 25 3.51 -21.25 8.57
C ALA A 25 2.24 -20.38 8.65
N MET A 26 1.06 -21.00 8.82
CA MET A 26 -0.21 -20.28 9.00
C MET A 26 -0.25 -19.49 10.30
N GLU A 27 0.26 -20.05 11.40
CA GLU A 27 0.43 -19.34 12.67
C GLU A 27 1.33 -18.11 12.52
N PHE A 28 2.49 -18.28 11.87
CA PHE A 28 3.42 -17.17 11.59
C PHE A 28 2.75 -16.04 10.80
N LEU A 29 2.00 -16.38 9.73
CA LEU A 29 1.31 -15.38 8.92
C LEU A 29 0.21 -14.66 9.70
N SER A 30 -0.54 -15.39 10.51
CA SER A 30 -1.62 -14.83 11.34
C SER A 30 -1.06 -13.84 12.36
N ASP A 31 0.00 -14.21 13.06
CA ASP A 31 0.69 -13.35 14.03
C ASP A 31 1.33 -12.12 13.37
N MET A 32 1.98 -12.29 12.20
CA MET A 32 2.52 -11.18 11.42
C MET A 32 1.41 -10.17 11.05
N LEU A 33 0.30 -10.66 10.49
CA LEU A 33 -0.81 -9.81 10.07
C LEU A 33 -1.50 -9.15 11.27
N GLN A 34 -1.69 -9.87 12.38
CA GLN A 34 -2.26 -9.33 13.61
C GLN A 34 -1.46 -8.12 14.11
N ARG A 35 -0.13 -8.25 14.22
CA ARG A 35 0.74 -7.14 14.63
C ARG A 35 0.64 -5.98 13.64
N TRP A 36 0.71 -6.27 12.36
CA TRP A 36 0.64 -5.25 11.30
C TRP A 36 -0.68 -4.48 11.26
N PHE A 37 -1.81 -5.14 11.51
CA PHE A 37 -3.12 -4.50 11.60
C PHE A 37 -3.20 -3.65 12.87
N ASN A 38 -2.70 -4.17 14.00
CA ASN A 38 -2.68 -3.41 15.25
C ASN A 38 -1.83 -2.13 15.14
N ASP A 39 -0.59 -2.25 14.65
CA ASP A 39 0.33 -1.12 14.48
C ASP A 39 -0.28 -0.03 13.59
N ARG A 40 -0.96 -0.44 12.51
CA ARG A 40 -1.60 0.50 11.59
C ARG A 40 -2.83 1.18 12.20
N ARG A 41 -3.64 0.47 12.98
CA ARG A 41 -4.74 1.08 13.76
C ARG A 41 -4.21 2.13 14.73
N GLU A 42 -3.17 1.79 15.49
CA GLU A 42 -2.57 2.73 16.44
C GLU A 42 -2.00 3.97 15.74
N GLN A 43 -1.29 3.78 14.62
CA GLN A 43 -0.75 4.90 13.85
C GLN A 43 -1.85 5.78 13.27
N ALA A 44 -2.92 5.18 12.75
CA ALA A 44 -4.05 5.92 12.19
C ALA A 44 -4.88 6.64 13.26
N GLY A 45 -4.92 6.14 14.50
CA GLY A 45 -5.55 6.83 15.63
C GLY A 45 -4.72 7.99 16.18
N LYS A 46 -3.39 7.97 16.03
CA LYS A 46 -2.47 9.00 16.54
C LYS A 46 -2.31 10.21 15.61
N PHE A 47 -2.76 10.12 14.36
CA PHE A 47 -2.59 11.19 13.36
C PHE A 47 -3.86 12.03 13.21
N PRO A 48 -3.87 13.29 13.69
CA PRO A 48 -5.05 14.16 13.64
C PRO A 48 -5.30 14.77 12.25
N THR A 49 -4.43 14.49 11.27
CA THR A 49 -4.54 15.02 9.92
C THR A 49 -5.52 14.20 9.07
N TYR A 50 -6.12 14.86 8.08
CA TYR A 50 -6.96 14.18 7.10
C TYR A 50 -6.23 13.07 6.34
N LEU A 51 -4.94 13.30 6.02
CA LEU A 51 -4.07 12.32 5.35
C LEU A 51 -3.19 11.55 6.34
N GLY A 52 -2.87 10.31 6.00
CA GLY A 52 -1.91 9.48 6.73
C GLY A 52 -0.48 10.06 6.72
N LYS A 53 0.29 9.76 7.78
CA LYS A 53 1.65 10.28 7.99
C LYS A 53 2.57 10.12 6.77
N ALA A 54 2.57 8.93 6.17
CA ALA A 54 3.43 8.60 5.04
C ALA A 54 3.11 9.48 3.83
N SER A 55 1.83 9.64 3.50
CA SER A 55 1.36 10.48 2.40
C SER A 55 1.69 11.95 2.62
N VAL A 56 1.56 12.45 3.86
CA VAL A 56 1.97 13.81 4.21
C VAL A 56 3.48 14.00 4.03
N GLY A 57 4.29 13.02 4.46
CA GLY A 57 5.74 13.03 4.25
C GLY A 57 6.10 13.09 2.77
N HIS A 58 5.50 12.21 1.96
CA HIS A 58 5.73 12.13 0.52
C HIS A 58 5.34 13.42 -0.22
N CYS A 59 4.20 14.02 0.13
CA CYS A 59 3.78 15.29 -0.45
C CYS A 59 4.69 16.46 -0.03
N LYS A 60 5.22 16.45 1.20
CA LYS A 60 6.18 17.45 1.66
C LYS A 60 7.49 17.39 0.87
N GLU A 61 8.04 16.19 0.68
CA GLU A 61 9.25 15.99 -0.12
C GLU A 61 9.06 16.47 -1.57
N ARG A 62 7.94 16.11 -2.21
CA ARG A 62 7.61 16.58 -3.56
C ARG A 62 7.40 18.10 -3.63
N ASN A 63 6.85 18.69 -2.57
CA ASN A 63 6.64 20.14 -2.51
C ASN A 63 7.94 20.94 -2.52
N GLU A 64 9.06 20.39 -2.03
CA GLU A 64 10.37 21.07 -2.10
C GLU A 64 10.81 21.30 -3.55
N TRP A 65 10.62 20.31 -4.42
CA TRP A 65 10.92 20.42 -5.85
C TRP A 65 9.93 21.32 -6.57
N ALA A 66 8.64 21.18 -6.27
CA ALA A 66 7.56 21.96 -6.88
C ALA A 66 7.74 23.49 -6.72
N LEU A 67 8.46 23.95 -5.68
CA LEU A 67 8.78 25.36 -5.46
C LEU A 67 9.65 25.97 -6.57
N THR A 68 10.40 25.14 -7.29
CA THR A 68 11.35 25.58 -8.32
C THR A 68 10.75 25.63 -9.71
N TYR A 69 9.50 25.19 -9.87
CA TYR A 69 8.89 24.96 -11.19
C TYR A 69 8.08 26.17 -11.65
N ASN A 70 8.04 26.36 -12.97
CA ASN A 70 7.22 27.40 -13.58
C ASN A 70 5.94 26.77 -14.15
N VAL A 71 4.79 27.37 -13.84
CA VAL A 71 3.47 26.86 -14.25
C VAL A 71 2.86 27.78 -15.30
N TYR A 72 2.40 27.20 -16.40
CA TYR A 72 1.77 27.88 -17.52
C TYR A 72 0.38 27.28 -17.76
N PRO A 73 -0.70 28.03 -17.51
CA PRO A 73 -2.05 27.58 -17.83
C PRO A 73 -2.22 27.38 -19.34
N ILE A 74 -2.86 26.27 -19.72
CA ILE A 74 -3.24 25.99 -21.11
C ILE A 74 -4.76 26.09 -21.24
N GLU A 75 -5.49 25.48 -20.31
CA GLU A 75 -6.95 25.48 -20.20
C GLU A 75 -7.36 25.70 -18.74
N LEU A 76 -8.66 25.66 -18.45
CA LEU A 76 -9.19 25.86 -17.08
C LEU A 76 -8.62 24.86 -16.07
N THR A 77 -8.41 23.60 -16.49
CA THR A 77 -7.97 22.49 -15.63
C THR A 77 -6.64 21.88 -16.08
N ARG A 78 -6.01 22.42 -17.14
CA ARG A 78 -4.78 21.88 -17.73
C ARG A 78 -3.63 22.88 -17.74
N TYR A 79 -2.45 22.39 -17.38
CA TYR A 79 -1.26 23.21 -17.16
C TYR A 79 -0.01 22.52 -17.70
N LEU A 80 0.88 23.33 -18.29
CA LEU A 80 2.27 22.96 -18.55
C LEU A 80 3.13 23.40 -17.37
N VAL A 81 3.91 22.48 -16.81
CA VAL A 81 4.83 22.74 -15.71
C VAL A 81 6.24 22.52 -16.21
N LYS A 82 7.03 23.58 -16.26
CA LYS A 82 8.46 23.52 -16.62
C LYS A 82 9.29 23.23 -15.38
N ASP A 83 9.92 22.07 -15.36
CA ASP A 83 10.80 21.61 -14.27
C ASP A 83 12.30 21.62 -14.63
N GLY A 84 12.63 21.99 -15.88
CA GLY A 84 13.99 22.03 -16.40
C GLY A 84 14.57 20.65 -16.76
N LYS A 85 13.77 19.58 -16.71
CA LYS A 85 14.15 18.21 -17.05
C LYS A 85 13.07 17.53 -17.89
N HIS A 86 11.96 17.13 -17.25
CA HIS A 86 10.85 16.40 -17.85
C HIS A 86 9.56 17.16 -17.55
N ASP A 87 9.29 18.17 -18.38
CA ASP A 87 8.12 19.02 -18.22
C ASP A 87 6.84 18.21 -17.98
N GLY A 88 6.05 18.65 -17.00
CA GLY A 88 4.78 18.03 -16.65
C GLY A 88 3.63 18.62 -17.47
N PHE A 89 2.80 17.77 -18.06
CA PHE A 89 1.47 18.16 -18.52
C PHE A 89 0.45 17.65 -17.51
N VAL A 90 -0.16 18.56 -16.76
CA VAL A 90 -1.04 18.25 -15.63
C VAL A 90 -2.48 18.50 -16.02
N ASP A 91 -3.35 17.52 -15.80
CA ASP A 91 -4.80 17.65 -15.88
C ASP A 91 -5.38 17.46 -14.47
N VAL A 92 -5.84 18.55 -13.86
CA VAL A 92 -6.29 18.55 -12.46
C VAL A 92 -7.66 17.88 -12.31
N GLU A 93 -8.50 17.95 -13.34
CA GLU A 93 -9.84 17.35 -13.33
C GLU A 93 -9.74 15.82 -13.38
N ASN A 94 -8.91 15.32 -14.29
CA ASN A 94 -8.65 13.88 -14.43
C ASN A 94 -7.62 13.35 -13.42
N ARG A 95 -6.96 14.23 -12.65
CA ARG A 95 -5.91 13.92 -11.67
C ARG A 95 -4.73 13.16 -12.29
N THR A 96 -4.31 13.58 -13.47
CA THR A 96 -3.24 12.92 -14.22
C THR A 96 -2.06 13.85 -14.48
N CYS A 97 -0.88 13.27 -14.69
CA CYS A 97 0.27 14.00 -15.19
C CYS A 97 1.07 13.12 -16.15
N ILE A 98 1.65 13.71 -17.20
CA ILE A 98 2.51 12.96 -18.14
C ILE A 98 3.71 12.26 -17.47
N CYS A 99 4.13 12.72 -16.28
CA CYS A 99 5.17 12.04 -15.50
C CYS A 99 4.72 10.69 -14.92
N SER A 100 3.44 10.33 -15.05
CA SER A 100 2.79 9.09 -14.56
C SER A 100 2.81 8.88 -13.04
N ASN A 101 3.56 9.69 -12.28
CA ASN A 101 3.64 9.56 -10.83
C ASN A 101 2.29 9.82 -10.14
N TRP A 102 1.46 10.73 -10.67
CA TRP A 102 0.15 10.99 -10.07
C TRP A 102 -0.82 9.83 -10.35
N ASP A 103 -0.80 9.32 -11.58
CA ASP A 103 -1.62 8.20 -12.03
C ASP A 103 -1.29 6.90 -11.25
N LEU A 104 0.00 6.63 -11.05
CA LEU A 104 0.47 5.42 -10.38
C LEU A 104 0.33 5.49 -8.86
N ASP A 105 0.79 6.58 -8.25
CA ASP A 105 0.79 6.69 -6.79
C ASP A 105 -0.54 7.20 -6.24
N GLN A 106 -1.45 7.71 -7.08
CA GLN A 106 -2.71 8.32 -6.63
C GLN A 106 -2.48 9.45 -5.60
N LEU A 107 -1.27 10.00 -5.60
CA LEU A 107 -0.79 11.13 -4.81
C LEU A 107 -0.26 12.18 -5.79
N PRO A 108 -0.51 13.47 -5.56
CA PRO A 108 -0.06 14.51 -6.47
C PRO A 108 1.46 14.43 -6.65
N CYS A 109 1.91 14.41 -7.90
CA CYS A 109 3.33 14.56 -8.22
C CYS A 109 3.80 16.00 -7.90
N ASP A 110 5.11 16.21 -7.93
CA ASP A 110 5.73 17.54 -7.88
C ASP A 110 5.13 18.54 -8.88
N HIS A 111 4.84 18.13 -10.13
CA HIS A 111 4.14 19.00 -11.09
C HIS A 111 2.73 19.37 -10.65
N ALA A 112 1.94 18.40 -10.16
CA ALA A 112 0.59 18.64 -9.68
C ALA A 112 0.58 19.53 -8.43
N ILE A 113 1.56 19.37 -7.54
CA ILE A 113 1.75 20.25 -6.37
C ILE A 113 2.09 21.67 -6.84
N ALA A 114 2.94 21.84 -7.86
CA ALA A 114 3.25 23.16 -8.41
C ALA A 114 1.98 23.85 -8.94
N VAL A 115 1.13 23.12 -9.67
CA VAL A 115 -0.18 23.62 -10.14
C VAL A 115 -1.11 23.97 -8.97
N ALA A 116 -1.17 23.13 -7.94
CA ALA A 116 -1.98 23.40 -6.75
C ALA A 116 -1.54 24.73 -6.09
N ARG A 117 -0.23 24.98 -5.98
CA ARG A 117 0.30 26.25 -5.45
C ARG A 117 -0.05 27.43 -6.34
N PHE A 118 0.12 27.29 -7.65
CA PHE A 118 -0.21 28.32 -8.63
C PHE A 118 -1.69 28.72 -8.55
N THR A 119 -2.58 27.74 -8.40
CA THR A 119 -4.03 27.94 -8.27
C THR A 119 -4.49 28.25 -6.84
N LYS A 120 -3.57 28.29 -5.87
CA LYS A 120 -3.85 28.45 -4.42
C LYS A 120 -4.78 27.37 -3.86
N THR A 121 -4.77 26.19 -4.46
CA THR A 121 -5.45 24.98 -3.99
C THR A 121 -4.60 24.26 -2.95
N ASN A 122 -5.23 23.72 -1.90
CA ASN A 122 -4.55 22.86 -0.96
C ASN A 122 -4.19 21.53 -1.65
N PHE A 123 -2.91 21.27 -1.93
CA PHE A 123 -2.50 20.03 -2.62
C PHE A 123 -2.92 18.76 -1.88
N ASN A 124 -3.18 18.80 -0.57
CA ASN A 124 -3.69 17.63 0.16
C ASN A 124 -5.08 17.18 -0.33
N SER A 125 -5.89 18.06 -0.92
CA SER A 125 -7.19 17.67 -1.52
C SER A 125 -7.04 16.98 -2.88
N LEU A 126 -5.83 17.00 -3.45
CA LEU A 126 -5.51 16.30 -4.70
C LEU A 126 -5.15 14.83 -4.46
N CYS A 127 -4.82 14.45 -3.22
CA CYS A 127 -4.58 13.06 -2.83
C CYS A 127 -5.86 12.23 -2.97
N HIS A 128 -5.73 10.99 -3.42
CA HIS A 128 -6.83 10.04 -3.42
C HIS A 128 -7.26 9.68 -1.99
N GLU A 129 -8.54 9.36 -1.81
CA GLU A 129 -9.13 9.11 -0.49
C GLU A 129 -8.53 7.89 0.25
N TYR A 130 -7.89 6.97 -0.47
CA TYR A 130 -7.19 5.82 0.12
C TYR A 130 -6.10 6.21 1.12
N TYR A 131 -5.60 7.44 1.00
CA TYR A 131 -4.60 7.99 1.89
C TYR A 131 -5.19 8.71 3.09
N ASN A 132 -6.52 8.78 3.21
CA ASN A 132 -7.18 9.41 4.33
C ASN A 132 -7.05 8.56 5.59
N THR A 133 -6.89 9.21 6.73
CA THR A 133 -6.82 8.52 8.03
C THR A 133 -8.08 7.70 8.32
N SER A 134 -9.28 8.18 7.95
CA SER A 134 -10.53 7.44 8.08
C SER A 134 -10.57 6.16 7.23
N TRP A 135 -10.09 6.22 6.00
CA TRP A 135 -9.98 5.05 5.12
C TRP A 135 -8.98 4.04 5.64
N ILE A 136 -7.82 4.49 6.12
CA ILE A 136 -6.83 3.63 6.76
C ILE A 136 -7.42 2.96 8.01
N GLN A 137 -8.11 3.71 8.88
CA GLN A 137 -8.77 3.17 10.07
C GLN A 137 -9.80 2.10 9.68
N THR A 138 -10.61 2.36 8.66
CA THR A 138 -11.63 1.41 8.18
C THR A 138 -11.00 0.15 7.60
N ALA A 139 -9.96 0.28 6.77
CA ALA A 139 -9.27 -0.85 6.15
C ALA A 139 -8.62 -1.79 7.17
N TYR A 140 -8.09 -1.24 8.28
CA TYR A 140 -7.43 -2.00 9.34
C TYR A 140 -8.30 -2.23 10.59
N ALA A 141 -9.57 -1.83 10.56
CA ALA A 141 -10.51 -2.02 11.66
C ALA A 141 -10.70 -3.51 12.06
N PRO A 142 -10.81 -4.46 11.11
CA PRO A 142 -10.98 -5.87 11.47
C PRO A 142 -9.84 -6.41 12.35
N ALA A 143 -10.20 -7.15 13.40
CA ALA A 143 -9.24 -7.88 14.20
C ALA A 143 -8.88 -9.20 13.52
N ILE A 144 -7.58 -9.53 13.51
CA ILE A 144 -7.09 -10.84 13.15
C ILE A 144 -6.87 -11.59 14.45
N ASN A 145 -7.74 -12.57 14.71
CA ASN A 145 -7.71 -13.35 15.94
C ASN A 145 -6.71 -14.50 15.79
N PRO A 146 -5.98 -14.85 16.87
CA PRO A 146 -5.11 -16.01 16.86
C PRO A 146 -5.93 -17.29 16.69
N VAL A 147 -5.32 -18.30 16.06
CA VAL A 147 -5.90 -19.64 16.01
C VAL A 147 -5.79 -20.25 17.42
N PRO A 148 -6.90 -20.72 18.01
CA PRO A 148 -6.87 -21.31 19.35
C PRO A 148 -6.10 -22.64 19.34
N HIS A 149 -5.69 -23.12 20.51
CA HIS A 149 -5.05 -24.43 20.61
C HIS A 149 -5.99 -25.55 20.08
N PRO A 150 -5.48 -26.59 19.40
CA PRO A 150 -6.31 -27.66 18.82
C PRO A 150 -7.29 -28.35 19.77
N SER A 151 -7.00 -28.34 21.09
CA SER A 151 -7.91 -28.87 22.12
C SER A 151 -9.25 -28.12 22.20
N PHE A 152 -9.34 -26.90 21.67
CA PHE A 152 -10.55 -26.09 21.65
C PHE A 152 -11.28 -26.14 20.30
N TRP A 153 -10.79 -26.93 19.34
CA TRP A 153 -11.39 -26.97 18.01
C TRP A 153 -12.61 -27.88 17.99
N GLU A 154 -13.72 -27.35 17.51
CA GLU A 154 -14.88 -28.14 17.13
C GLU A 154 -14.71 -28.56 15.66
N VAL A 155 -14.26 -29.81 15.44
CA VAL A 155 -14.01 -30.34 14.10
C VAL A 155 -15.27 -31.09 13.61
N PRO A 156 -15.93 -30.63 12.53
CA PRO A 156 -17.09 -31.31 11.97
C PRO A 156 -16.76 -32.74 11.51
N ASN A 157 -17.74 -33.64 11.55
CA ASN A 157 -17.55 -35.05 11.18
C ASN A 157 -17.12 -35.22 9.72
N GLU A 158 -17.57 -34.31 8.85
CA GLU A 158 -17.22 -34.27 7.44
C GLU A 158 -15.73 -34.03 7.22
N VAL A 159 -15.07 -33.33 8.15
CA VAL A 159 -13.62 -33.05 8.11
C VAL A 159 -12.85 -34.16 8.82
N SER A 160 -13.32 -34.61 9.99
CA SER A 160 -12.63 -35.64 10.78
C SER A 160 -12.61 -37.01 10.08
N SER A 161 -13.58 -37.29 9.20
CA SER A 161 -13.65 -38.52 8.41
C SER A 161 -12.77 -38.50 7.15
N VAL A 162 -12.15 -37.37 6.79
CA VAL A 162 -11.27 -37.28 5.61
C VAL A 162 -9.95 -37.98 5.87
N ILE A 163 -9.65 -39.01 5.07
CA ILE A 163 -8.35 -39.66 5.06
C ILE A 163 -7.45 -38.94 4.05
N VAL A 164 -6.48 -38.18 4.55
CA VAL A 164 -5.47 -37.52 3.71
C VAL A 164 -4.36 -38.52 3.40
N LEU A 165 -4.33 -39.03 2.16
CA LEU A 165 -3.27 -39.90 1.67
C LEU A 165 -2.02 -39.07 1.32
N PRO A 166 -0.80 -39.61 1.50
CA PRO A 166 0.41 -38.91 1.06
C PRO A 166 0.40 -38.69 -0.45
N PRO A 167 1.10 -37.65 -0.96
CA PRO A 167 1.25 -37.45 -2.40
C PRO A 167 1.80 -38.71 -3.06
N ASN A 168 1.27 -39.08 -4.23
CA ASN A 168 1.79 -40.18 -5.03
C ASN A 168 3.22 -39.88 -5.47
N SER A 169 4.21 -40.33 -4.68
CA SER A 169 5.62 -40.20 -5.02
C SER A 169 6.02 -41.36 -5.93
N LYS A 170 6.35 -41.06 -7.18
CA LYS A 170 7.08 -42.02 -8.02
C LYS A 170 8.52 -42.04 -7.53
N ARG A 171 8.99 -43.17 -6.99
CA ARG A 171 10.41 -43.40 -6.67
C ARG A 171 11.19 -43.18 -7.97
N GLN A 172 12.15 -42.25 -8.00
CA GLN A 172 13.08 -42.18 -9.12
C GLN A 172 13.81 -43.52 -9.22
N ALA A 173 13.90 -44.07 -10.44
CA ALA A 173 14.66 -45.29 -10.69
C ALA A 173 16.11 -45.03 -10.25
N GLY A 174 16.62 -45.89 -9.36
CA GLY A 174 18.00 -45.79 -8.88
C GLY A 174 18.98 -45.89 -10.04
N LYS A 175 20.04 -45.09 -9.98
CA LYS A 175 21.24 -45.27 -10.80
C LYS A 175 22.15 -46.30 -10.17
#